data_AF-A0A8T1WF10-F1
#
_entry.id   AF-A0A8T1WF10-F1
#
_cell.length_a   1.000
_cell.length_b   1.000
_cell.length_c   1.000
_cell.angle_alpha   90.00
_cell.angle_beta   90.00
_cell.angle_gamma   90.00
#
_symmetry.space_group_name_H-M   'P 1'
#
loop_
_entity.id
_entity.type
_entity.pdbx_description
1 polymer ?
#
loop_
_entity_poly.entity_id
_entity_poly.type
_entity_poly.pdbx_seq_one_letter_code
_entity_poly.pdbx_strand_id
1 'polypeptide(L)'
;MVSTAKVPNRAGKKRRDSTETALGKNIRKQKSSPRLTEVADHNDSPAGRFLCVLEQVSSVVLGHLSSDVATTLILSCPSAFSRELVHTKSLEAIRNVPRTCHLGCQCRYDWIKRLDFVPRPTVSHGTHALNEALSVFQAVGGAPHLLNAVTLTNRLWIAIRTFKRQAPRLVPIVCPLVTKETLSQCTKKEVAKAMNRICCGAGSRFFRETQKKRTMLGSFDEHWSGIEEDSCQYCDILTASRDGMVIQSRRDSIERVITLCQMVYRRLKVGMVKNLQFVRFIPRPSGLDCAWGRGSGNEPYEGLVAGITKGGILSGFYFERGSKTSL
;
A
#
# COMPACT_ATOMS: atom_id res chain seq x y z
N MET A 1 -72.79 1.64 -16.39
CA MET A 1 -72.52 3.08 -16.62
C MET A 1 -71.01 3.20 -16.89
N VAL A 2 -70.59 3.15 -18.17
CA VAL A 2 -70.17 4.29 -19.03
C VAL A 2 -68.84 4.90 -18.51
N SER A 3 -67.71 5.02 -19.21
CA SER A 3 -67.32 4.80 -20.62
C SER A 3 -65.78 4.77 -20.76
N THR A 4 -65.28 3.97 -21.71
CA THR A 4 -64.24 4.20 -22.76
C THR A 4 -63.21 5.36 -22.61
N ALA A 5 -61.95 5.29 -23.07
CA ALA A 5 -61.50 4.97 -24.43
C ALA A 5 -59.94 4.96 -24.50
N LYS A 6 -59.29 4.05 -25.26
CA LYS A 6 -58.71 4.18 -26.64
C LYS A 6 -57.18 4.40 -26.71
N VAL A 7 -56.53 3.42 -27.34
CA VAL A 7 -55.19 3.43 -27.99
C VAL A 7 -55.27 4.23 -29.32
N PRO A 8 -54.18 4.75 -29.92
CA PRO A 8 -53.47 3.99 -30.98
C PRO A 8 -51.96 4.28 -31.22
N ASN A 9 -51.24 3.21 -31.61
CA ASN A 9 -50.27 3.03 -32.71
C ASN A 9 -49.30 4.14 -33.20
N ARG A 10 -48.04 3.73 -33.43
CA ARG A 10 -47.32 3.82 -34.74
C ARG A 10 -46.01 3.00 -34.67
N ALA A 11 -45.86 1.94 -35.49
CA ALA A 11 -45.17 1.92 -36.80
C ALA A 11 -43.70 2.40 -36.69
N GLY A 12 -42.65 1.61 -36.92
CA GLY A 12 -42.43 0.58 -37.94
C GLY A 12 -41.31 1.07 -38.87
N LYS A 13 -40.14 0.41 -38.86
CA LYS A 13 -39.24 0.46 -40.03
C LYS A 13 -38.32 -0.77 -40.10
N LYS A 14 -38.58 -1.55 -41.15
CA LYS A 14 -37.79 -2.63 -41.75
C LYS A 14 -36.57 -2.08 -42.52
N ARG A 15 -35.63 -3.00 -42.79
CA ARG A 15 -34.59 -3.08 -43.85
C ARG A 15 -33.16 -3.06 -43.25
N ARG A 16 -32.22 -3.91 -43.67
CA ARG A 16 -32.12 -4.84 -44.81
C ARG A 16 -30.97 -5.82 -44.55
N ASP A 17 -31.11 -7.04 -45.04
CA ASP A 17 -30.06 -8.07 -45.13
C ASP A 17 -29.02 -7.79 -46.22
N SER A 18 -27.88 -8.49 -46.09
CA SER A 18 -26.97 -8.99 -47.15
C SER A 18 -26.15 -7.94 -47.92
N THR A 19 -24.89 -8.13 -48.34
CA THR A 19 -24.11 -9.35 -48.64
C THR A 19 -22.64 -8.95 -48.82
N GLU A 20 -21.77 -9.96 -48.74
CA GLU A 20 -20.35 -9.99 -49.08
C GLU A 20 -19.91 -9.18 -50.31
N THR A 21 -18.66 -8.69 -50.26
CA THR A 21 -17.67 -9.05 -51.29
C THR A 21 -16.25 -8.81 -50.78
N ALA A 22 -15.44 -9.86 -50.88
CA ALA A 22 -14.00 -9.84 -50.71
C ALA A 22 -13.32 -9.19 -51.93
N LEU A 23 -12.24 -8.42 -51.70
CA LEU A 23 -11.07 -8.47 -52.57
C LEU A 23 -9.86 -7.87 -51.84
N GLY A 24 -8.83 -8.69 -51.65
CA GLY A 24 -7.60 -8.29 -50.99
C GLY A 24 -6.77 -7.30 -51.79
N LYS A 25 -5.83 -6.63 -51.09
CA LYS A 25 -4.46 -6.40 -51.54
C LYS A 25 -3.63 -5.71 -50.45
N ASN A 26 -2.44 -6.27 -50.25
CA ASN A 26 -1.19 -5.64 -49.81
C ASN A 26 -1.02 -5.28 -48.32
N ILE A 27 -0.57 -6.29 -47.56
CA ILE A 27 0.23 -6.11 -46.34
C ILE A 27 1.59 -5.51 -46.75
N ARG A 28 1.70 -4.18 -46.71
CA ARG A 28 3.00 -3.50 -46.61
C ARG A 28 3.37 -3.44 -45.13
N LYS A 29 4.45 -4.13 -44.77
CA LYS A 29 5.16 -3.98 -43.49
C LYS A 29 5.56 -2.51 -43.31
N GLN A 30 4.72 -1.71 -42.64
CA GLN A 30 5.15 -0.46 -42.05
C GLN A 30 5.79 -0.79 -40.71
N LYS A 31 7.12 -0.72 -40.71
CA LYS A 31 7.97 -0.64 -39.53
C LYS A 31 7.56 0.65 -38.81
N SER A 32 6.63 0.56 -37.86
CA SER A 32 6.19 1.71 -37.07
C SER A 32 7.34 2.12 -36.16
N SER A 33 8.07 3.14 -36.60
CA SER A 33 8.92 3.96 -35.74
C SER A 33 8.10 4.43 -34.52
N PRO A 34 8.64 4.42 -33.29
CA PRO A 34 7.94 5.00 -32.16
C PRO A 34 7.74 6.49 -32.47
N ARG A 35 6.47 6.91 -32.56
CA ARG A 35 6.13 8.33 -32.59
C ARG A 35 6.72 8.95 -31.33
N LEU A 36 7.70 9.83 -31.51
CA LEU A 36 8.12 10.77 -30.48
C LEU A 36 6.86 11.49 -30.02
N THR A 37 6.53 11.29 -28.75
CA THR A 37 5.61 12.14 -28.02
C THR A 37 6.11 13.58 -28.14
N GLU A 38 5.25 14.48 -28.62
CA GLU A 38 5.50 15.92 -28.56
C GLU A 38 5.80 16.31 -27.12
N VAL A 39 7.08 16.54 -26.84
CA VAL A 39 7.56 17.06 -25.57
C VAL A 39 7.11 18.51 -25.49
N ALA A 40 6.39 18.82 -24.42
CA ALA A 40 5.89 20.15 -24.13
C ALA A 40 6.99 21.21 -24.24
N ASP A 41 6.63 22.32 -24.89
CA ASP A 41 7.30 23.61 -25.02
C ASP A 41 8.47 23.84 -24.04
N HIS A 42 9.64 23.28 -24.36
CA HIS A 42 10.88 23.64 -23.73
C HIS A 42 11.42 24.85 -24.46
N ASN A 43 11.41 26.00 -23.77
CA ASN A 43 12.11 27.23 -24.16
C ASN A 43 13.31 26.93 -25.07
N ASP A 44 13.24 27.39 -26.31
CA ASP A 44 14.16 27.10 -27.43
C ASP A 44 15.60 27.62 -27.22
N SER A 45 15.92 27.97 -25.97
CA SER A 45 17.23 28.31 -25.47
C SER A 45 18.24 27.15 -25.59
N PRO A 46 19.53 27.46 -25.83
CA PRO A 46 20.61 26.47 -25.78
C PRO A 46 20.65 25.66 -24.46
N ALA A 47 20.31 26.31 -23.34
CA ALA A 47 20.25 25.66 -22.03
C ALA A 47 19.11 24.62 -21.94
N GLY A 48 17.93 24.92 -22.48
CA GLY A 48 16.81 23.99 -22.55
C GLY A 48 17.14 22.75 -23.40
N ARG A 49 17.79 22.96 -24.56
CA ARG A 49 18.25 21.86 -25.42
C ARG A 49 19.31 20.98 -24.74
N PHE A 50 20.26 21.59 -24.02
CA PHE A 50 21.28 20.85 -23.28
C PHE A 50 20.68 20.01 -22.14
N LEU A 51 19.72 20.57 -21.39
CA LEU A 51 18.98 19.83 -20.36
C LEU A 51 18.20 18.64 -20.95
N CYS A 52 17.55 18.82 -22.10
CA CYS A 52 16.87 17.74 -22.80
C CYS A 52 17.82 16.61 -23.20
N VAL A 53 19.02 16.94 -23.70
CA VAL A 53 20.04 15.93 -24.03
C VAL A 53 20.50 15.18 -22.79
N LEU A 54 20.81 15.89 -21.70
CA LEU A 54 21.19 15.26 -20.43
C LEU A 54 20.08 14.35 -19.89
N GLU A 55 18.83 14.74 -20.03
CA GLU A 55 17.68 13.96 -19.60
C GLU A 55 17.50 12.69 -20.43
N GLN A 56 17.65 12.78 -21.76
CA GLN A 56 17.62 11.62 -22.65
C GLN A 56 18.76 10.64 -22.33
N VAL A 57 19.99 11.14 -22.18
CA VAL A 57 21.15 10.33 -21.80
C VAL A 57 20.91 9.67 -20.44
N SER A 58 20.39 10.40 -19.46
CA SER A 58 20.05 9.87 -18.14
C SER A 58 19.01 8.74 -18.23
N SER A 59 17.97 8.92 -19.04
CA SER A 59 16.96 7.89 -19.27
C SER A 59 17.54 6.62 -19.89
N VAL A 60 18.44 6.77 -20.87
CA VAL A 60 19.15 5.65 -21.50
C VAL A 60 20.04 4.93 -20.49
N VAL A 61 20.85 5.66 -19.72
CA VAL A 61 21.71 5.07 -18.69
C VAL A 61 20.89 4.31 -17.65
N LEU A 62 19.80 4.91 -17.14
CA LEU A 62 18.90 4.24 -16.21
C LEU A 62 18.29 2.96 -16.79
N GLY A 63 18.04 2.91 -18.10
CA GLY A 63 17.56 1.71 -18.79
C GLY A 63 18.57 0.55 -18.86
N HIS A 64 19.87 0.82 -18.70
CA HIS A 64 20.92 -0.21 -18.65
C HIS A 64 21.19 -0.73 -17.23
N LEU A 65 20.69 -0.05 -16.20
CA LEU A 65 20.83 -0.47 -14.81
C LEU A 65 19.78 -1.51 -14.45
N SER A 66 20.06 -2.31 -13.41
CA SER A 66 19.01 -3.16 -12.83
C SER A 66 17.90 -2.28 -12.23
N SER A 67 16.66 -2.79 -12.23
CA SER A 67 15.50 -2.07 -11.70
C SER A 67 15.71 -1.56 -10.27
N ASP A 68 16.40 -2.34 -9.44
CA ASP A 68 16.70 -1.98 -8.04
C ASP A 68 17.70 -0.83 -7.94
N VAL A 69 18.74 -0.83 -8.79
CA VAL A 69 19.76 0.23 -8.81
C VAL A 69 19.16 1.52 -9.35
N ALA A 70 18.41 1.45 -10.46
CA ALA A 70 17.71 2.60 -11.02
C ALA A 70 16.73 3.23 -10.01
N THR A 71 15.93 2.39 -9.35
CA THR A 71 14.99 2.84 -8.29
C THR A 71 15.74 3.52 -7.14
N THR A 72 16.85 2.94 -6.70
CA THR A 72 17.65 3.49 -5.60
C THR A 72 18.24 4.85 -5.96
N LEU A 73 18.76 5.02 -7.18
CA LEU A 73 19.28 6.30 -7.66
C LEU A 73 18.20 7.38 -7.72
N ILE A 74 17.03 7.05 -8.28
CA ILE A 74 15.90 7.99 -8.39
C ILE A 74 15.42 8.44 -7.00
N LEU A 75 15.34 7.51 -6.05
CA LEU A 75 14.88 7.82 -4.69
C LEU A 75 15.93 8.56 -3.84
N SER A 76 17.22 8.35 -4.11
CA SER A 76 18.31 8.95 -3.32
C SER A 76 18.71 10.33 -3.84
N CYS A 77 18.60 10.56 -5.16
CA CYS A 77 19.02 11.78 -5.81
C CYS A 77 17.90 12.40 -6.69
N PRO A 78 16.68 12.65 -6.16
CA PRO A 78 15.57 13.11 -6.99
C PRO A 78 15.81 14.50 -7.60
N SER A 79 16.67 15.33 -7.01
CA SER A 79 17.04 16.65 -7.52
C SER A 79 18.04 16.62 -8.67
N ALA A 80 18.68 15.47 -8.93
CA ALA A 80 19.62 15.30 -10.04
C ALA A 80 18.91 15.06 -11.39
N PHE A 81 17.60 14.87 -11.37
CA PHE A 81 16.79 14.52 -12.54
C PHE A 81 15.62 15.50 -12.69
N SER A 82 15.08 15.59 -13.90
CA SER A 82 13.83 16.33 -14.13
C SER A 82 12.67 15.65 -13.36
N ARG A 83 11.62 16.43 -13.05
CA ARG A 83 10.42 15.86 -12.41
C ARG A 83 9.72 14.85 -13.30
N GLU A 84 9.73 15.05 -14.62
CA GLU A 84 9.07 14.19 -15.60
C GLU A 84 9.80 12.84 -15.71
N LEU A 85 11.13 12.85 -15.77
CA LEU A 85 11.94 11.64 -15.76
C LEU A 85 11.74 10.85 -14.47
N VAL A 86 11.82 11.52 -13.31
CA VAL A 86 11.57 10.89 -12.00
C VAL A 86 10.19 10.26 -11.94
N HIS A 87 9.16 10.99 -12.41
CA HIS A 87 7.79 10.49 -12.43
C HIS A 87 7.65 9.25 -13.33
N THR A 88 8.11 9.34 -14.57
CA THR A 88 8.03 8.28 -15.57
C THR A 88 8.77 7.02 -15.12
N LYS A 89 10.00 7.18 -14.64
CA LYS A 89 10.79 6.05 -14.14
C LYS A 89 10.24 5.48 -12.84
N SER A 90 9.61 6.31 -12.00
CA SER A 90 8.93 5.81 -10.81
C SER A 90 7.71 4.96 -11.16
N LEU A 91 6.91 5.37 -12.15
CA LEU A 91 5.79 4.56 -12.65
C LEU A 91 6.28 3.24 -13.25
N GLU A 92 7.35 3.29 -14.06
CA GLU A 92 7.98 2.08 -14.62
C GLU A 92 8.42 1.13 -13.51
N ALA A 93 9.11 1.63 -12.48
CA ALA A 93 9.53 0.83 -11.32
C ALA A 93 8.34 0.26 -10.53
N ILE A 94 7.26 1.03 -10.35
CA ILE A 94 6.03 0.57 -9.68
C ILE A 94 5.40 -0.60 -10.44
N ARG A 95 5.35 -0.54 -11.78
CA ARG A 95 4.86 -1.65 -12.62
C ARG A 95 5.70 -2.92 -12.48
N ASN A 96 6.97 -2.77 -12.11
CA ASN A 96 7.93 -3.87 -11.94
C ASN A 96 8.07 -4.37 -10.49
N VAL A 97 7.31 -3.80 -9.53
CA VAL A 97 7.29 -4.30 -8.14
C VAL A 97 6.91 -5.80 -8.15
N PRO A 98 7.51 -6.65 -7.28
CA PRO A 98 7.29 -8.10 -7.31
C PRO A 98 5.83 -8.50 -7.49
N ARG A 99 5.59 -9.55 -8.29
CA ARG A 99 4.24 -10.06 -8.68
C ARG A 99 3.29 -10.33 -7.51
N THR A 100 3.78 -10.41 -6.29
CA THR A 100 2.97 -10.56 -5.06
C THR A 100 2.38 -9.25 -4.55
N CYS A 101 2.75 -8.11 -5.14
CA CYS A 101 2.24 -6.78 -4.85
C CYS A 101 1.27 -6.35 -5.94
N HIS A 102 -0.01 -6.24 -5.59
CA HIS A 102 -1.01 -5.62 -6.45
C HIS A 102 -1.22 -4.19 -5.95
N LEU A 103 -1.45 -3.22 -6.83
CA LEU A 103 -1.60 -1.82 -6.47
C LEU A 103 -2.84 -1.21 -7.15
N GLY A 104 -3.89 -0.99 -6.36
CA GLY A 104 -5.13 -0.38 -6.83
C GLY A 104 -6.06 -1.33 -7.59
N CYS A 105 -5.74 -2.62 -7.63
CA CYS A 105 -6.57 -3.67 -8.26
C CYS A 105 -7.81 -4.03 -7.42
N GLN A 106 -7.92 -3.53 -6.20
CA GLN A 106 -9.04 -3.79 -5.30
C GLN A 106 -9.24 -5.27 -4.92
N CYS A 107 -8.18 -6.08 -4.99
CA CYS A 107 -8.20 -7.51 -4.64
C CYS A 107 -7.60 -7.77 -3.25
N ARG A 108 -7.61 -9.04 -2.80
CA ARG A 108 -7.04 -9.46 -1.50
C ARG A 108 -5.55 -9.12 -1.37
N TYR A 109 -4.78 -9.30 -2.45
CA TYR A 109 -3.35 -9.03 -2.52
C TYR A 109 -2.99 -7.56 -2.78
N ASP A 110 -3.98 -6.67 -2.85
CA ASP A 110 -3.73 -5.24 -3.07
C ASP A 110 -3.07 -4.63 -1.83
N TRP A 111 -1.94 -3.97 -2.01
CA TRP A 111 -1.26 -3.23 -0.95
C TRP A 111 -1.93 -1.87 -0.74
N ILE A 112 -2.66 -1.35 -1.75
CA ILE A 112 -3.51 -0.17 -1.58
C ILE A 112 -4.81 -0.56 -0.89
N LYS A 113 -4.77 -0.50 0.44
CA LYS A 113 -5.89 -0.91 1.31
C LYS A 113 -6.61 0.27 1.95
N ARG A 114 -7.86 0.02 2.30
CA ARG A 114 -8.69 0.91 3.11
C ARG A 114 -8.26 0.84 4.57
N LEU A 115 -8.68 1.83 5.35
CA LEU A 115 -8.39 1.99 6.78
C LEU A 115 -9.55 1.50 7.68
N ASP A 116 -10.38 0.60 7.16
CA ASP A 116 -11.59 0.06 7.79
C ASP A 116 -11.36 -1.28 8.51
N PHE A 117 -10.14 -1.83 8.48
CA PHE A 117 -9.76 -3.11 9.09
C PHE A 117 -10.47 -4.34 8.49
N VAL A 118 -11.11 -4.20 7.33
CA VAL A 118 -11.84 -5.31 6.68
C VAL A 118 -11.01 -5.84 5.50
N PRO A 119 -10.68 -7.14 5.47
CA PRO A 119 -10.06 -7.75 4.29
C PRO A 119 -10.98 -7.63 3.07
N ARG A 120 -10.40 -7.32 1.91
CA ARG A 120 -11.16 -7.38 0.66
C ARG A 120 -11.48 -8.83 0.32
N PRO A 121 -12.70 -9.12 -0.18
CA PRO A 121 -13.04 -10.45 -0.65
C PRO A 121 -12.12 -10.87 -1.79
N THR A 122 -11.91 -12.18 -1.93
CA THR A 122 -11.17 -12.76 -3.05
C THR A 122 -11.97 -12.61 -4.34
N VAL A 123 -11.75 -11.50 -5.04
CA VAL A 123 -12.17 -11.36 -6.43
C VAL A 123 -10.97 -11.72 -7.31
N SER A 124 -11.15 -12.73 -8.16
CA SER A 124 -10.14 -13.11 -9.15
C SER A 124 -10.09 -12.02 -10.23
N HIS A 125 -9.15 -11.09 -10.09
CA HIS A 125 -8.83 -10.18 -11.18
C HIS A 125 -7.63 -10.73 -11.95
N GLY A 126 -7.80 -10.78 -13.28
CA GLY A 126 -6.72 -11.07 -14.22
C GLY A 126 -5.67 -9.96 -14.21
N THR A 127 -4.43 -10.41 -14.46
CA THR A 127 -3.17 -9.66 -14.61
C THR A 127 -2.80 -8.65 -13.52
N HIS A 128 -1.52 -8.65 -13.13
CA HIS A 128 -0.90 -7.77 -12.13
C HIS A 128 -0.83 -6.30 -12.61
N ALA A 129 -1.96 -5.70 -12.96
CA ALA A 129 -2.02 -4.40 -13.59
C ALA A 129 -2.05 -3.27 -12.55
N LEU A 130 -1.11 -2.33 -12.67
CA LEU A 130 -1.14 -1.07 -11.95
C LEU A 130 -2.36 -0.25 -12.42
N ASN A 131 -3.22 0.18 -11.50
CA ASN A 131 -4.28 1.11 -11.84
C ASN A 131 -3.73 2.54 -11.95
N GLU A 132 -3.43 2.99 -13.16
CA GLU A 132 -2.90 4.35 -13.41
C GLU A 132 -3.91 5.47 -13.16
N ALA A 133 -5.20 5.14 -13.02
CA ALA A 133 -6.23 6.12 -12.68
C ALA A 133 -6.25 6.50 -11.18
N LEU A 134 -5.31 5.98 -10.37
CA LEU A 134 -5.20 6.37 -8.97
C LEU A 134 -4.83 7.85 -8.84
N SER A 135 -5.54 8.56 -7.96
CA SER A 135 -5.32 10.00 -7.71
C SER A 135 -3.89 10.34 -7.27
N VAL A 136 -3.17 9.37 -6.69
CA VAL A 136 -1.75 9.53 -6.34
C VAL A 136 -0.86 9.78 -7.56
N PHE A 137 -1.21 9.26 -8.74
CA PHE A 137 -0.44 9.52 -9.97
C PHE A 137 -0.78 10.86 -10.62
N GLN A 138 -1.90 11.46 -10.24
CA GLN A 138 -2.28 12.80 -10.67
C GLN A 138 -1.65 13.90 -9.80
N ALA A 139 -1.18 13.54 -8.60
CA ALA A 139 -0.52 14.46 -7.69
C ALA A 139 0.96 14.68 -8.08
N VAL A 140 1.43 15.92 -7.96
CA VAL A 140 2.84 16.27 -8.19
C VAL A 140 3.72 15.47 -7.23
N GLY A 141 4.66 14.69 -7.79
CA GLY A 141 5.55 13.83 -7.00
C GLY A 141 4.88 12.59 -6.40
N GLY A 142 3.62 12.30 -6.72
CA GLY A 142 2.92 11.18 -6.10
C GLY A 142 3.44 9.79 -6.53
N ALA A 143 3.85 9.61 -7.80
CA ALA A 143 4.51 8.39 -8.24
C ALA A 143 5.81 8.06 -7.47
N PRO A 144 6.81 8.96 -7.38
CA PRO A 144 8.02 8.68 -6.59
C PRO A 144 7.73 8.50 -5.10
N HIS A 145 6.76 9.24 -4.53
CA HIS A 145 6.35 9.01 -3.14
C HIS A 145 5.74 7.62 -2.93
N LEU A 146 4.90 7.17 -3.85
CA LEU A 146 4.30 5.83 -3.78
C LEU A 146 5.37 4.74 -3.93
N LEU A 147 6.27 4.89 -4.89
CA LEU A 147 7.40 3.97 -5.08
C LEU A 147 8.24 3.86 -3.81
N ASN A 148 8.55 4.99 -3.17
CA ASN A 148 9.28 5.01 -1.90
C ASN A 148 8.54 4.24 -0.80
N ALA A 149 7.23 4.49 -0.65
CA ALA A 149 6.40 3.82 0.35
C ALA A 149 6.30 2.31 0.11
N VAL A 150 6.10 1.89 -1.13
CA VAL A 150 6.04 0.47 -1.52
C VAL A 150 7.39 -0.20 -1.29
N THR A 151 8.49 0.43 -1.73
CA THR A 151 9.86 -0.09 -1.55
C THR A 151 10.20 -0.25 -0.08
N LEU A 152 9.89 0.75 0.75
CA LEU A 152 10.09 0.69 2.19
C LEU A 152 9.29 -0.44 2.83
N THR A 153 8.00 -0.53 2.52
CA THR A 153 7.11 -1.58 3.03
C THR A 153 7.63 -2.97 2.64
N ASN A 154 8.06 -3.14 1.39
CA ASN A 154 8.61 -4.40 0.90
C ASN A 154 9.92 -4.78 1.63
N ARG A 155 10.84 -3.83 1.82
CA ARG A 155 12.10 -4.06 2.57
C ARG A 155 11.82 -4.50 4.01
N LEU A 156 10.92 -3.81 4.70
CA LEU A 156 10.50 -4.19 6.06
C LEU A 156 9.86 -5.59 6.07
N TRP A 157 9.01 -5.89 5.09
CA TRP A 157 8.34 -7.17 4.97
C TRP A 157 9.31 -8.33 4.72
N ILE A 158 10.30 -8.15 3.83
CA ILE A 158 11.33 -9.16 3.55
C ILE A 158 12.16 -9.42 4.81
N ALA A 159 12.55 -8.36 5.53
CA ALA A 159 13.38 -8.47 6.74
C ALA A 159 12.72 -9.30 7.86
N ILE A 160 11.39 -9.28 7.95
CA ILE A 160 10.63 -10.01 8.97
C ILE A 160 10.07 -11.35 8.48
N ARG A 161 9.92 -11.56 7.16
CA ARG A 161 9.37 -12.79 6.57
C ARG A 161 10.30 -13.99 6.65
N THR A 162 11.59 -13.80 6.93
CA THR A 162 12.54 -14.89 7.18
C THR A 162 12.11 -15.79 8.36
N PHE A 163 11.23 -15.32 9.24
CA PHE A 163 10.71 -16.06 10.39
C PHE A 163 9.39 -16.82 10.08
N LYS A 164 9.47 -17.87 9.25
CA LYS A 164 8.29 -18.44 8.55
C LYS A 164 7.30 -19.31 9.34
N ARG A 165 7.61 -19.80 10.55
CA ARG A 165 6.76 -20.83 11.20
C ARG A 165 5.87 -20.35 12.34
N GLN A 166 6.16 -19.22 12.96
CA GLN A 166 5.41 -18.74 14.14
C GLN A 166 5.16 -17.22 14.15
N ALA A 167 5.58 -16.50 13.10
CA ALA A 167 5.35 -15.07 13.00
C ALA A 167 3.88 -14.76 12.68
N PRO A 168 3.37 -13.61 13.14
CA PRO A 168 2.05 -13.18 12.76
C PRO A 168 1.98 -12.93 11.26
N ARG A 169 0.82 -13.23 10.68
CA ARG A 169 0.53 -12.93 9.28
C ARG A 169 0.37 -11.43 9.12
N LEU A 170 1.46 -10.81 8.66
CA LEU A 170 1.53 -9.39 8.35
C LEU A 170 1.12 -9.17 6.90
N VAL A 171 0.11 -8.32 6.72
CA VAL A 171 -0.38 -7.93 5.40
C VAL A 171 0.03 -6.49 5.13
N PRO A 172 0.87 -6.24 4.11
CA PRO A 172 1.34 -4.89 3.81
C PRO A 172 0.18 -3.96 3.42
N ILE A 173 0.32 -2.70 3.82
CA ILE A 173 -0.55 -1.61 3.42
C ILE A 173 0.27 -0.39 3.03
N VAL A 174 -0.14 0.21 1.92
CA VAL A 174 0.25 1.54 1.47
C VAL A 174 -1.03 2.31 1.17
N CYS A 175 -1.27 3.43 1.84
CA CYS A 175 -2.49 4.22 1.66
C CYS A 175 -2.09 5.67 1.36
N PRO A 176 -2.18 6.11 0.09
CA PRO A 176 -1.90 7.49 -0.28
C PRO A 176 -2.89 8.43 0.42
N LEU A 177 -2.41 9.35 1.26
CA LEU A 177 -3.27 10.33 1.95
C LEU A 177 -3.47 11.60 1.13
N VAL A 178 -3.44 11.47 -0.20
CA VAL A 178 -3.29 12.55 -1.18
C VAL A 178 -4.27 13.70 -0.91
N THR A 179 -3.71 14.87 -0.65
CA THR A 179 -4.35 16.17 -0.80
C THR A 179 -3.70 16.90 -1.98
N LYS A 180 -4.43 17.82 -2.63
CA LYS A 180 -3.92 18.59 -3.79
C LYS A 180 -2.62 19.34 -3.50
N GLU A 181 -2.32 19.57 -2.24
CA GLU A 181 -1.05 20.11 -1.74
C GLU A 181 -0.18 18.95 -1.24
N THR A 182 1.05 18.86 -1.77
CA THR A 182 2.11 18.01 -1.24
C THR A 182 2.28 18.29 0.25
N LEU A 183 2.02 17.29 1.09
CA LEU A 183 2.19 17.37 2.54
C LEU A 183 3.68 17.30 2.91
N SER A 184 4.48 18.28 2.44
CA SER A 184 5.90 18.38 2.74
C SER A 184 6.17 18.55 4.25
N GLN A 185 5.16 18.99 5.01
CA GLN A 185 5.13 18.99 6.47
C GLN A 185 3.78 18.46 6.98
N CYS A 186 3.65 17.15 7.10
CA CYS A 186 2.45 16.51 7.65
C CYS A 186 2.27 16.89 9.13
N THR A 187 1.37 17.82 9.47
CA THR A 187 0.96 17.97 10.87
C THR A 187 0.04 16.81 11.27
N LYS A 188 -0.01 16.46 12.57
CA LYS A 188 -0.93 15.42 13.07
C LYS A 188 -2.39 15.69 12.65
N LYS A 189 -2.80 16.97 12.63
CA LYS A 189 -4.16 17.41 12.28
C LYS A 189 -4.47 17.17 10.80
N GLU A 190 -3.54 17.46 9.91
CA GLU A 190 -3.70 17.23 8.46
C GLU A 190 -3.76 15.75 8.13
N VAL A 191 -2.87 14.95 8.71
CA VAL A 191 -2.88 13.49 8.57
C VAL A 191 -4.21 12.94 9.05
N ALA A 192 -4.68 13.36 10.24
CA ALA A 192 -5.95 12.92 10.78
C ALA A 192 -7.12 13.27 9.84
N LYS A 193 -7.13 14.49 9.30
CA LYS A 193 -8.16 14.95 8.36
C LYS A 193 -8.14 14.14 7.06
N ALA A 194 -6.97 13.87 6.50
CA ALA A 194 -6.82 13.10 5.28
C ALA A 194 -7.28 11.64 5.47
N MET A 195 -6.88 11.00 6.56
CA MET A 195 -7.35 9.65 6.91
C MET A 195 -8.86 9.61 7.11
N ASN A 196 -9.45 10.60 7.78
CA ASN A 196 -10.89 10.70 8.01
C ASN A 196 -11.70 10.86 6.71
N ARG A 197 -11.13 11.48 5.67
CA ARG A 197 -11.75 11.56 4.33
C ARG A 197 -11.79 10.19 3.62
N ILE A 198 -10.78 9.37 3.84
CA ILE A 198 -10.69 8.02 3.24
C ILE A 198 -11.59 7.03 3.99
N CYS A 199 -11.59 7.09 5.32
CA CYS A 199 -12.41 6.24 6.17
C CYS A 199 -12.83 7.03 7.41
N CYS A 200 -14.14 7.14 7.64
CA CYS A 200 -14.68 7.93 8.74
C CYS A 200 -14.07 7.52 10.10
N GLY A 201 -13.54 8.51 10.81
CA GLY A 201 -12.90 8.35 12.10
C GLY A 201 -11.52 7.67 12.09
N ALA A 202 -10.97 7.28 10.94
CA ALA A 202 -9.67 6.60 10.88
C ALA A 202 -8.52 7.45 11.42
N GLY A 203 -8.48 8.74 11.08
CA GLY A 203 -7.48 9.67 11.60
C GLY A 203 -7.65 9.94 13.10
N SER A 204 -8.90 10.09 13.54
CA SER A 204 -9.20 10.26 14.97
C SER A 204 -8.73 9.03 15.77
N ARG A 205 -8.92 7.81 15.23
CA ARG A 205 -8.42 6.57 15.85
C ARG A 205 -6.90 6.49 15.82
N PHE A 206 -6.26 6.87 14.72
CA PHE A 206 -4.80 6.81 14.56
C PHE A 206 -4.05 7.65 15.61
N PHE A 207 -4.58 8.84 15.93
CA PHE A 207 -3.98 9.73 16.93
C PHE A 207 -4.59 9.60 18.33
N ARG A 208 -5.61 8.77 18.52
CA ARG A 208 -6.18 8.50 19.83
C ARG A 208 -5.13 7.85 20.72
N GLU A 209 -5.04 8.31 21.97
CA GLU A 209 -4.32 7.56 22.99
C GLU A 209 -5.10 6.28 23.30
N THR A 210 -4.48 5.14 23.04
CA THR A 210 -5.02 3.86 23.43
C THR A 210 -4.90 3.73 24.94
N GLN A 211 -6.03 3.76 25.64
CA GLN A 211 -6.06 3.35 27.03
C GLN A 211 -5.62 1.88 27.08
N LYS A 212 -4.57 1.60 27.86
CA LYS A 212 -4.07 0.25 28.11
C LYS A 212 -5.19 -0.58 28.73
N LYS A 213 -5.97 -1.28 27.92
CA LYS A 213 -6.83 -2.34 28.42
C LYS A 213 -5.92 -3.51 28.75
N ARG A 214 -6.11 -4.13 29.92
CA ARG A 214 -5.44 -5.40 30.25
C ARG A 214 -5.87 -6.41 29.20
N THR A 215 -4.98 -6.75 28.28
CA THR A 215 -5.25 -7.69 27.20
C THR A 215 -4.67 -9.05 27.56
N MET A 216 -5.05 -10.08 26.81
CA MET A 216 -4.48 -11.42 26.96
C MET A 216 -2.95 -11.38 26.80
N LEU A 217 -2.26 -12.25 27.53
CA LEU A 217 -0.80 -12.43 27.51
C LEU A 217 -0.25 -12.41 26.07
N GLY A 218 0.73 -11.53 25.81
CA GLY A 218 1.47 -11.48 24.55
C GLY A 218 0.79 -10.64 23.46
N SER A 219 -0.09 -9.71 23.83
CA SER A 219 -0.70 -8.82 22.85
C SER A 219 0.34 -7.88 22.23
N PHE A 220 0.29 -7.71 20.91
CA PHE A 220 1.23 -6.82 20.20
C PHE A 220 1.23 -5.39 20.76
N ASP A 221 0.09 -4.89 21.25
CA ASP A 221 -0.04 -3.54 21.82
C ASP A 221 0.86 -3.33 23.05
N GLU A 222 0.89 -4.32 23.95
CA GLU A 222 1.71 -4.31 25.16
C GLU A 222 3.21 -4.30 24.81
N HIS A 223 3.61 -5.11 23.83
CA HIS A 223 4.98 -5.07 23.32
C HIS A 223 5.29 -3.74 22.63
N TRP A 224 4.44 -3.29 21.70
CA TRP A 224 4.69 -2.12 20.87
C TRP A 224 4.95 -0.87 21.69
N SER A 225 4.14 -0.64 22.73
CA SER A 225 4.27 0.50 23.63
C SER A 225 5.53 0.42 24.50
N GLY A 226 5.97 -0.79 24.87
CA GLY A 226 7.11 -1.03 25.76
C GLY A 226 8.45 -1.30 25.06
N ILE A 227 8.49 -1.35 23.72
CA ILE A 227 9.75 -1.52 22.98
C ILE A 227 10.53 -0.20 22.94
N GLU A 228 11.77 -0.23 23.42
CA GLU A 228 12.73 0.87 23.29
C GLU A 228 14.02 0.28 22.72
N GLU A 229 14.38 0.70 21.50
CA GLU A 229 15.56 0.23 20.76
C GLU A 229 15.70 -1.30 20.73
N ASP A 230 16.57 -1.85 21.56
CA ASP A 230 16.89 -3.28 21.68
C ASP A 230 16.16 -3.99 22.84
N SER A 231 15.39 -3.27 23.67
CA SER A 231 14.70 -3.78 24.85
C SER A 231 13.17 -3.81 24.69
N CYS A 232 12.47 -4.47 25.63
CA CYS A 232 11.01 -4.44 25.68
C CYS A 232 10.56 -4.72 27.11
N GLN A 233 9.98 -3.70 27.75
CA GLN A 233 9.54 -3.77 29.15
C GLN A 233 8.63 -4.98 29.41
N TYR A 234 7.75 -5.33 28.47
CA TYR A 234 6.87 -6.49 28.60
C TYR A 234 7.62 -7.82 28.56
N CYS A 235 8.63 -7.96 27.68
CA CYS A 235 9.51 -9.14 27.68
C CYS A 235 10.30 -9.25 28.99
N ASP A 236 10.74 -8.12 29.55
CA ASP A 236 11.53 -8.09 30.78
C ASP A 236 10.69 -8.56 31.97
N ILE A 237 9.44 -8.09 32.07
CA ILE A 237 8.45 -8.57 33.05
C ILE A 237 8.18 -10.07 32.88
N LEU A 238 7.97 -10.55 31.65
CA LEU A 238 7.75 -11.96 31.39
C LEU A 238 8.94 -12.82 31.80
N THR A 239 10.16 -12.34 31.56
CA THR A 239 11.40 -13.03 31.92
C THR A 239 11.56 -13.10 33.43
N ALA A 240 11.33 -12.01 34.16
CA ALA A 240 11.36 -12.00 35.64
C ALA A 240 10.29 -12.92 36.26
N SER A 241 9.12 -13.08 35.61
CA SER A 241 8.07 -14.00 36.08
C SER A 241 8.39 -15.48 35.86
N ARG A 242 9.45 -15.81 35.11
CA ARG A 242 9.86 -17.18 34.76
C ARG A 242 10.49 -17.92 35.95
N ASP A 243 10.96 -17.19 36.95
CA ASP A 243 11.68 -17.72 38.13
C ASP A 243 10.76 -18.42 39.16
N GLY A 244 9.44 -18.40 38.96
CA GLY A 244 8.47 -19.14 39.76
C GLY A 244 8.18 -20.57 39.28
N MET A 245 7.40 -21.33 40.07
CA MET A 245 6.86 -22.67 39.73
C MET A 245 5.83 -22.59 38.57
N VAL A 246 6.31 -22.32 37.36
CA VAL A 246 5.49 -22.22 36.14
C VAL A 246 5.54 -23.55 35.37
N ILE A 247 4.37 -24.09 35.02
CA ILE A 247 4.21 -25.30 34.19
C ILE A 247 4.97 -25.14 32.86
N GLN A 248 5.66 -26.19 32.40
CA GLN A 248 6.51 -26.18 31.21
C GLN A 248 5.84 -25.57 29.95
N SER A 249 4.56 -25.87 29.71
CA SER A 249 3.79 -25.33 28.58
C SER A 249 3.68 -23.79 28.57
N ARG A 250 3.70 -23.17 29.75
CA ARG A 250 3.67 -21.71 29.92
C ARG A 250 5.06 -21.10 29.72
N ARG A 251 6.15 -21.82 30.04
CA ARG A 251 7.52 -21.40 29.72
C ARG A 251 7.77 -21.36 28.22
N ASP A 252 7.41 -22.43 27.49
CA ASP A 252 7.58 -22.49 26.03
C ASP A 252 6.79 -21.38 25.33
N SER A 253 5.62 -21.07 25.87
CA SER A 253 4.76 -19.98 25.42
C SER A 253 5.37 -18.60 25.64
N ILE A 254 5.94 -18.34 26.81
CA ILE A 254 6.65 -17.09 27.12
C ILE A 254 7.87 -16.94 26.19
N GLU A 255 8.62 -18.01 25.99
CA GLU A 255 9.80 -18.00 25.12
C GLU A 255 9.43 -17.67 23.68
N ARG A 256 8.35 -18.26 23.14
CA ARG A 256 7.83 -17.91 21.80
C ARG A 256 7.49 -16.44 21.68
N VAL A 257 6.83 -15.87 22.69
CA VAL A 257 6.45 -14.45 22.72
C VAL A 257 7.69 -13.55 22.74
N ILE A 258 8.70 -13.89 23.55
CA ILE A 258 9.97 -13.15 23.62
C ILE A 258 10.71 -13.21 22.28
N THR A 259 10.86 -14.40 21.70
CA THR A 259 11.51 -14.58 20.39
C THR A 259 10.77 -13.80 19.31
N LEU A 260 9.43 -13.83 19.31
CA LEU A 260 8.63 -13.08 18.35
C LEU A 260 8.83 -11.57 18.47
N CYS A 261 8.86 -11.05 19.71
CA CYS A 261 9.15 -9.65 19.96
C CYS A 261 10.53 -9.25 19.42
N GLN A 262 11.57 -10.03 19.73
CA GLN A 262 12.95 -9.77 19.31
C GLN A 262 13.10 -9.81 17.78
N MET A 263 12.54 -10.83 17.14
CA MET A 263 12.76 -11.11 15.73
C MET A 263 11.85 -10.30 14.80
N VAL A 264 10.65 -9.94 15.26
CA VAL A 264 9.64 -9.27 14.42
C VAL A 264 9.34 -7.87 14.95
N TYR A 265 8.85 -7.74 16.19
CA TYR A 265 8.27 -6.47 16.66
C TYR A 265 9.31 -5.38 16.84
N ARG A 266 10.45 -5.68 17.49
CA ARG A 266 11.55 -4.74 17.68
C ARG A 266 12.12 -4.27 16.34
N ARG A 267 12.48 -5.22 15.47
CA ARG A 267 13.01 -4.93 14.12
C ARG A 267 12.05 -4.09 13.29
N LEU A 268 10.76 -4.43 13.32
CA LEU A 268 9.73 -3.67 12.63
C LEU A 268 9.63 -2.25 13.19
N LYS A 269 9.58 -2.08 14.52
CA LYS A 269 9.51 -0.75 15.15
C LYS A 269 10.72 0.12 14.80
N VAL A 270 11.93 -0.42 14.93
CA VAL A 270 13.18 0.28 14.57
C VAL A 270 13.16 0.71 13.10
N GLY A 271 12.82 -0.22 12.20
CA GLY A 271 12.75 0.06 10.77
C GLY A 271 11.69 1.10 10.41
N MET A 272 10.53 1.07 11.07
CA MET A 272 9.46 2.04 10.84
C MET A 272 9.81 3.42 11.42
N VAL A 273 10.27 3.51 12.67
CA VAL A 273 10.64 4.78 13.32
C VAL A 273 11.77 5.48 12.58
N LYS A 274 12.72 4.73 12.02
CA LYS A 274 13.81 5.29 11.22
C LYS A 274 13.34 5.97 9.92
N ASN A 275 12.25 5.49 9.32
CA ASN A 275 11.85 5.87 7.96
C ASN A 275 10.49 6.59 7.86
N LEU A 276 9.69 6.56 8.93
CA LEU A 276 8.31 7.05 8.94
C LEU A 276 8.09 8.03 10.10
N GLN A 277 7.18 8.97 9.88
CA GLN A 277 6.65 9.88 10.90
C GLN A 277 5.40 9.28 11.55
N PHE A 278 5.10 9.71 12.78
CA PHE A 278 3.88 9.33 13.51
C PHE A 278 3.64 7.81 13.61
N VAL A 279 4.71 7.03 13.77
CA VAL A 279 4.60 5.56 13.81
C VAL A 279 3.77 5.12 15.02
N ARG A 280 2.69 4.38 14.77
CA ARG A 280 1.75 3.93 15.79
C ARG A 280 1.21 2.54 15.50
N PHE A 281 0.85 1.86 16.60
CA PHE A 281 -0.07 0.74 16.56
C PHE A 281 -1.49 1.25 16.78
N ILE A 282 -2.43 0.73 16.00
CA ILE A 282 -3.85 1.02 16.04
C ILE A 282 -4.58 -0.30 16.22
N PRO A 283 -5.20 -0.57 17.38
CA PRO A 283 -5.96 -1.78 17.58
C PRO A 283 -7.21 -1.76 16.70
N ARG A 284 -7.71 -2.96 16.37
CA ARG A 284 -8.99 -3.13 15.68
C ARG A 284 -10.10 -2.36 16.42
N PRO A 285 -10.94 -1.58 15.70
CA PRO A 285 -12.12 -0.97 16.29
C PRO A 285 -13.05 -1.99 16.96
N SER A 286 -13.54 -1.68 18.16
CA SER A 286 -14.54 -2.51 18.84
C SER A 286 -15.85 -2.56 18.05
N GLY A 287 -16.54 -3.70 18.03
CA GLY A 287 -17.83 -3.87 17.35
C GLY A 287 -17.76 -4.35 15.89
N LEU A 288 -16.56 -4.44 15.30
CA LEU A 288 -16.39 -5.00 13.95
C LEU A 288 -16.83 -6.47 13.82
N ASP A 289 -16.71 -7.26 14.90
CA ASP A 289 -17.16 -8.66 14.94
C ASP A 289 -18.68 -8.83 14.82
N CYS A 290 -19.47 -7.77 15.09
CA CYS A 290 -20.94 -7.82 15.05
C CYS A 290 -21.50 -7.42 13.69
N ALA A 291 -20.78 -6.56 12.94
CA ALA A 291 -21.21 -6.09 11.62
C ALA A 291 -20.97 -7.11 10.50
N TRP A 292 -20.05 -8.06 10.72
CA TRP A 292 -19.68 -9.10 9.77
C TRP A 292 -19.85 -10.45 10.46
N GLY A 293 -21.01 -11.09 10.26
CA GLY A 293 -21.41 -12.31 10.96
C GLY A 293 -20.29 -13.36 11.06
N ARG A 294 -20.26 -14.09 12.19
CA ARG A 294 -19.34 -15.21 12.40
C ARG A 294 -19.50 -16.21 11.24
N GLY A 295 -18.40 -16.49 10.53
CA GLY A 295 -18.39 -17.49 9.45
C GLY A 295 -18.17 -16.94 8.04
N SER A 296 -18.16 -15.62 7.83
CA SER A 296 -17.62 -15.09 6.57
C SER A 296 -16.09 -15.22 6.61
N GLY A 297 -15.46 -15.87 5.63
CA GLY A 297 -14.01 -16.09 5.56
C GLY A 297 -13.13 -14.82 5.45
N ASN A 298 -13.67 -13.65 5.80
CA ASN A 298 -13.08 -12.32 5.78
C ASN A 298 -13.07 -11.71 7.19
N GLU A 299 -12.50 -12.43 8.16
CA GLU A 299 -12.41 -11.91 9.53
C GLU A 299 -11.61 -10.59 9.56
N PRO A 300 -12.07 -9.57 10.31
CA PRO A 300 -11.39 -8.28 10.36
C PRO A 300 -9.97 -8.40 10.94
N TYR A 301 -9.06 -7.56 10.43
CA TYR A 301 -7.69 -7.47 10.91
C TYR A 301 -7.65 -7.10 12.39
N GLU A 302 -6.75 -7.69 13.17
CA GLU A 302 -6.67 -7.51 14.63
C GLU A 302 -6.05 -6.17 15.05
N GLY A 303 -5.26 -5.58 14.16
CA GLY A 303 -4.55 -4.35 14.40
C GLY A 303 -3.85 -3.86 13.14
N LEU A 304 -3.41 -2.61 13.18
CA LEU A 304 -2.61 -1.97 12.16
C LEU A 304 -1.39 -1.37 12.84
N VAL A 305 -0.19 -1.63 12.34
CA VAL A 305 0.99 -0.84 12.66
C VAL A 305 1.37 -0.03 11.43
N ALA A 306 1.41 1.29 11.56
CA ALA A 306 1.64 2.16 10.42
C ALA A 306 2.31 3.48 10.83
N GLY A 307 2.97 4.10 9.87
CA GLY A 307 3.49 5.46 9.94
C GLY A 307 3.31 6.17 8.61
N ILE A 308 3.69 7.44 8.56
CA ILE A 308 3.53 8.31 7.39
C ILE A 308 4.89 8.60 6.78
N THR A 309 5.06 8.34 5.48
CA THR A 309 6.28 8.74 4.77
C THR A 309 6.36 10.26 4.65
N LYS A 310 7.55 10.81 4.40
CA LYS A 310 7.71 12.24 4.10
C LYS A 310 6.86 12.72 2.91
N GLY A 311 6.46 11.80 2.02
CA GLY A 311 5.57 12.06 0.89
C GLY A 311 4.07 11.99 1.21
N GLY A 312 3.69 11.90 2.48
CA GLY A 312 2.28 11.87 2.89
C GLY A 312 1.57 10.55 2.58
N ILE A 313 2.29 9.43 2.53
CA ILE A 313 1.71 8.10 2.30
C ILE A 313 1.77 7.30 3.59
N LEU A 314 0.62 6.77 4.03
CA LEU A 314 0.59 5.82 5.14
C LEU A 314 1.19 4.49 4.67
N SER A 315 2.16 3.97 5.40
CA SER A 315 2.85 2.71 5.13
C SER A 315 2.90 1.87 6.40
N GLY A 316 2.65 0.57 6.27
CA GLY A 316 2.60 -0.31 7.42
C GLY A 316 2.09 -1.72 7.13
N PHE A 317 1.58 -2.36 8.17
CA PHE A 317 1.11 -3.74 8.15
C PHE A 317 -0.16 -3.92 8.98
N TYR A 318 -1.14 -4.62 8.42
CA TYR A 318 -2.22 -5.22 9.17
C TYR A 318 -1.80 -6.57 9.76
N PHE A 319 -2.41 -6.92 10.90
CA PHE A 319 -2.31 -8.25 11.51
C PHE A 319 -3.56 -9.07 11.15
N GLU A 320 -3.40 -10.18 10.42
CA GLU A 320 -4.52 -11.11 10.15
C GLU A 320 -4.91 -11.90 11.40
N ARG A 321 -6.21 -12.12 11.61
CA ARG A 321 -6.72 -12.97 12.69
C ARG A 321 -6.28 -14.43 12.48
N GLY A 322 -5.97 -15.12 13.58
CA GLY A 322 -5.29 -16.43 13.56
C GLY A 322 -3.75 -16.35 13.60
N SER A 323 -3.21 -15.13 13.65
CA SER A 323 -1.81 -14.88 14.04
C SER A 323 -1.60 -14.72 15.54
N LYS A 324 -2.68 -14.69 16.32
CA LYS A 324 -2.60 -15.15 17.70
C LYS A 324 -2.08 -16.56 17.64
N THR A 325 -0.85 -16.77 18.10
CA THR A 325 -0.54 -18.03 18.77
C THR A 325 -1.66 -18.19 19.78
N SER A 326 -2.65 -19.02 19.47
CA SER A 326 -3.56 -19.56 20.46
C SER A 326 -2.66 -20.19 21.51
N LEU A 327 -2.53 -19.48 22.62
CA LEU A 327 -1.92 -19.97 23.84
C LEU A 327 -2.86 -20.96 24.49
#